data_AF-A0A940Y4W8-F1
#
_entry.id   AF-A0A940Y4W8-F1
#
_cell.length_a   1.000
_cell.length_b   1.000
_cell.length_c   1.000
_cell.angle_alpha   90.00
_cell.angle_beta   90.00
_cell.angle_gamma   90.00
#
_symmetry.space_group_name_H-M   'P 1'
#
loop_
_entity.id
_entity.type
_entity.pdbx_description
1 polymer ?
#
loop_
_entity_poly.entity_id
_entity_poly.type
_entity_poly.pdbx_seq_one_letter_code
_entity_poly.pdbx_strand_id
1 'polypeptide(L)'
;MPVVTRLMSFLGDRWQEEQRDAALFHEFDCPGPVQAGRVSRCSCPCPAQILDRVATDRRIVRDCEQRIRREQDRGLCWSVESVRAFQVMKAFALPYELHPGWQESWRP
;
A
#
# COMPACT_ATOMS: atom_id res chain seq x y z
N MET A 1 20.42 -4.35 -6.56
CA MET A 1 19.56 -3.68 -5.55
C MET A 1 18.35 -2.84 -6.08
N PRO A 2 17.85 -2.97 -7.33
CA PRO A 2 16.73 -2.14 -7.78
C PRO A 2 15.34 -2.71 -7.46
N VAL A 3 15.19 -3.98 -7.07
CA VAL A 3 13.86 -4.61 -6.95
C VAL A 3 13.08 -4.18 -5.69
N VAL A 4 13.73 -4.18 -4.52
CA VAL A 4 13.11 -3.75 -3.24
C VAL A 4 12.72 -2.28 -3.30
N THR A 5 13.63 -1.41 -3.77
CA THR A 5 13.37 0.03 -3.93
C THR A 5 12.26 0.31 -4.94
N ARG A 6 12.21 -0.41 -6.07
CA ARG A 6 11.13 -0.27 -7.06
C ARG A 6 9.78 -0.71 -6.50
N LEU A 7 9.74 -1.84 -5.79
CA LEU A 7 8.53 -2.31 -5.13
C LEU A 7 8.04 -1.32 -4.05
N MET A 8 8.95 -0.78 -3.25
CA MET A 8 8.65 0.26 -2.26
C MET A 8 8.08 1.53 -2.89
N SER A 9 8.69 2.01 -3.97
CA SER A 9 8.20 3.18 -4.70
C SER A 9 6.81 2.92 -5.24
N PHE A 10 6.62 1.78 -5.90
CA PHE A 10 5.32 1.38 -6.45
C PHE A 10 4.23 1.35 -5.37
N LEU A 11 4.46 0.66 -4.26
CA LEU A 11 3.50 0.62 -3.14
C LEU A 11 3.25 2.02 -2.56
N GLY A 12 4.28 2.85 -2.46
CA GLY A 12 4.17 4.24 -2.03
C GLY A 12 3.22 5.06 -2.90
N ASP A 13 3.33 4.93 -4.22
CA ASP A 13 2.48 5.62 -5.19
C ASP A 13 1.03 5.13 -5.10
N ARG A 14 0.82 3.80 -5.00
CA ARG A 14 -0.51 3.19 -4.87
C ARG A 14 -1.24 3.65 -3.61
N TRP A 15 -0.55 3.68 -2.48
CA TRP A 15 -1.14 4.16 -1.24
C TRP A 15 -1.39 5.67 -1.24
N GLN A 16 -0.59 6.45 -1.95
CA GLN A 16 -0.90 7.87 -2.12
C GLN A 16 -2.16 8.08 -2.96
N GLU A 17 -2.39 7.24 -3.96
CA GLU A 17 -3.66 7.21 -4.69
C GLU A 17 -4.83 6.84 -3.77
N GLU A 18 -4.74 5.75 -3.00
CA GLU A 18 -5.80 5.37 -2.07
C GLU A 18 -6.11 6.47 -1.04
N GLN A 19 -5.09 7.20 -0.57
CA GLN A 19 -5.30 8.35 0.33
C GLN A 19 -6.02 9.51 -0.35
N ARG A 20 -5.74 9.79 -1.62
CA ARG A 20 -6.46 10.79 -2.40
C ARG A 20 -7.90 10.37 -2.65
N ASP A 21 -8.11 9.11 -3.03
CA ASP A 21 -9.44 8.56 -3.28
C ASP A 21 -10.28 8.55 -2.00
N ALA A 22 -9.68 8.25 -0.85
CA ALA A 22 -10.35 8.36 0.46
C ALA A 22 -10.83 9.79 0.76
N ALA A 23 -10.08 10.81 0.34
CA ALA A 23 -10.49 12.21 0.52
C ALA A 23 -11.69 12.58 -0.38
N LEU A 24 -11.79 11.95 -1.55
CA LEU A 24 -12.85 12.15 -2.53
C LEU A 24 -14.02 11.16 -2.41
N PHE A 25 -13.94 10.20 -1.49
CA PHE A 25 -14.88 9.08 -1.37
C PHE A 25 -16.35 9.53 -1.30
N HIS A 26 -16.63 10.62 -0.58
CA HIS A 26 -17.99 11.14 -0.45
C HIS A 26 -18.52 11.84 -1.71
N GLU A 27 -17.65 12.15 -2.67
CA GLU A 27 -18.04 12.74 -3.95
C GLU A 27 -18.44 11.68 -4.98
N PHE A 28 -17.90 10.45 -4.87
CA PHE A 28 -18.03 9.44 -5.93
C PHE A 28 -18.58 8.07 -5.47
N ASP A 29 -18.22 7.60 -4.28
CA ASP A 29 -18.37 6.18 -3.91
C ASP A 29 -19.24 5.95 -2.67
N CYS A 30 -19.68 7.01 -2.00
CA CYS A 30 -20.50 6.89 -0.79
C CYS A 30 -21.93 6.42 -1.09
N PRO A 31 -22.37 5.22 -0.63
CA PRO A 31 -23.72 4.71 -0.86
C PRO A 31 -24.78 5.35 0.06
N GLY A 32 -24.39 6.35 0.88
CA GLY A 32 -25.31 7.08 1.75
C GLY A 32 -26.41 7.81 0.97
N PRO A 33 -27.53 8.18 1.64
CA PRO A 33 -28.65 8.83 0.97
C PRO A 33 -28.19 10.16 0.36
N VAL A 34 -28.20 10.22 -0.98
CA VAL A 34 -27.87 11.41 -1.76
C VAL A 34 -28.98 12.45 -1.55
N GLN A 35 -28.88 13.24 -0.48
CA GLN A 35 -29.76 14.41 -0.34
C GLN A 35 -29.25 15.52 -1.28
N ALA A 36 -29.90 15.60 -2.45
CA ALA A 36 -30.04 16.77 -3.31
C ALA A 36 -28.92 17.84 -3.19
N GLY A 37 -27.72 17.50 -3.66
CA GLY A 37 -26.69 18.51 -3.96
C GLY A 37 -25.96 19.12 -2.76
N ARG A 38 -26.05 18.56 -1.55
CA ARG A 38 -25.14 18.91 -0.45
C ARG A 38 -24.61 17.66 0.25
N VAL A 39 -23.32 17.37 0.02
CA VAL A 39 -22.52 16.29 0.66
C VAL A 39 -22.27 16.55 2.16
N SER A 40 -22.94 17.54 2.76
CA SER A 40 -22.69 17.95 4.13
C SER A 40 -23.22 16.92 5.13
N ARG A 41 -22.32 16.02 5.56
CA ARG A 41 -22.37 15.16 6.76
C ARG A 41 -22.78 13.70 6.54
N CYS A 42 -22.21 13.02 5.55
CA CYS A 42 -22.10 11.58 5.69
C CYS A 42 -21.15 11.26 6.85
N SER A 43 -21.58 10.43 7.80
CA SER A 43 -20.75 9.95 8.93
C SER A 43 -20.20 8.55 8.67
N CYS A 44 -20.05 8.14 7.41
CA CYS A 44 -19.54 6.80 7.13
C CYS A 44 -18.07 6.69 7.57
N PRO A 45 -17.68 5.57 8.18
CA PRO A 45 -16.31 5.39 8.67
C PRO A 45 -15.33 5.05 7.54
N CYS A 46 -15.80 4.89 6.30
CA CYS A 46 -15.03 4.30 5.21
C CYS A 46 -13.75 5.09 4.87
N PRO A 47 -13.76 6.43 4.71
CA PRO A 47 -12.53 7.19 4.50
C PRO A 47 -11.51 6.98 5.62
N ALA A 48 -11.96 7.03 6.88
CA ALA A 48 -11.09 6.85 8.03
C ALA A 48 -10.49 5.43 8.07
N GLN A 49 -11.28 4.41 7.72
CA GLN A 49 -10.83 3.02 7.64
C GLN A 49 -9.79 2.81 6.52
N ILE A 50 -9.98 3.43 5.35
CA ILE A 50 -9.00 3.38 4.25
C ILE A 50 -7.69 4.01 4.70
N LEU A 51 -7.75 5.20 5.33
CA LEU A 51 -6.56 5.90 5.81
C LEU A 51 -5.81 5.10 6.89
N ASP A 52 -6.53 4.48 7.83
CA ASP A 52 -5.94 3.65 8.89
C ASP A 52 -5.31 2.36 8.32
N ARG A 53 -5.97 1.72 7.36
CA ARG A 53 -5.41 0.57 6.63
C ARG A 53 -4.10 0.95 5.93
N VAL A 54 -4.11 2.03 5.14
CA VAL A 54 -2.90 2.51 4.44
C VAL A 54 -1.78 2.84 5.43
N ALA A 55 -2.09 3.45 6.57
CA ALA A 55 -1.09 3.76 7.60
C ALA A 55 -0.48 2.49 8.20
N THR A 56 -1.30 1.46 8.44
CA THR A 56 -0.87 0.15 8.93
C THR A 56 0.01 -0.57 7.91
N ASP A 57 -0.44 -0.64 6.66
CA ASP A 57 0.29 -1.32 5.58
C ASP A 57 1.66 -0.67 5.34
N ARG A 58 1.71 0.67 5.34
CA ARG A 58 2.97 1.43 5.26
C ARG A 58 3.94 1.09 6.38
N ARG A 59 3.44 0.86 7.60
CA ARG A 59 4.29 0.49 8.74
C ARG A 59 4.87 -0.91 8.54
N ILE A 60 4.04 -1.89 8.19
CA ILE A 60 4.46 -3.27 7.96
C ILE A 60 5.54 -3.34 6.88
N VAL A 61 5.32 -2.65 5.76
CA VAL A 61 6.23 -2.68 4.62
C VAL A 61 7.53 -1.92 4.90
N ARG A 62 7.49 -0.81 5.65
CA ARG A 62 8.72 -0.14 6.13
C ARG A 62 9.53 -1.04 7.05
N ASP A 63 8.89 -1.78 7.95
CA ASP A 63 9.57 -2.71 8.83
C ASP A 63 10.24 -3.85 8.02
N CYS A 64 9.56 -4.36 7.00
CA CYS A 64 10.11 -5.35 6.06
C CYS A 64 11.33 -4.80 5.31
N GLU A 65 11.21 -3.59 4.76
CA GLU A 65 12.29 -2.91 4.05
C GLU A 65 13.52 -2.72 4.96
N GLN A 66 13.31 -2.24 6.19
CA GLN A 66 14.39 -2.02 7.15
C GLN A 66 15.13 -3.33 7.49
N ARG A 67 14.40 -4.45 7.65
CA ARG A 67 15.01 -5.76 7.89
C ARG A 67 15.91 -6.18 6.72
N ILE A 68 15.39 -6.07 5.50
CA ILE A 68 16.13 -6.42 4.27
C ILE A 68 17.39 -5.55 4.13
N ARG A 69 17.28 -4.23 4.35
CA ARG A 69 18.41 -3.31 4.27
C ARG A 69 19.49 -3.61 5.31
N ARG A 70 19.10 -3.87 6.56
CA ARG A 70 20.05 -4.19 7.66
C ARG A 70 20.87 -5.43 7.37
N GLU A 71 20.30 -6.44 6.73
CA GLU A 71 21.04 -7.66 6.36
C GLU A 71 21.98 -7.43 5.18
N GLN A 72 21.57 -6.60 4.22
CA GLN A 72 22.40 -6.23 3.08
C GLN A 72 23.63 -5.43 3.49
N ASP A 73 23.45 -4.47 4.41
CA ASP A 73 24.57 -3.69 4.96
C ASP A 73 25.61 -4.56 5.67
N ARG A 74 25.20 -5.76 6.14
CA ARG A 74 26.08 -6.76 6.74
C ARG A 74 26.77 -7.68 5.72
N GLY A 75 26.50 -7.52 4.42
CA GLY A 75 27.09 -8.31 3.35
C GLY A 75 26.65 -9.79 3.33
N LEU A 76 25.54 -10.11 4.00
CA LEU A 76 25.04 -11.49 4.09
C LEU A 76 24.20 -11.84 2.85
N CYS A 77 24.21 -13.12 2.47
CA CYS A 77 23.13 -13.64 1.63
C CYS A 77 21.79 -13.46 2.36
N TRP A 78 20.71 -13.18 1.63
CA TRP A 78 19.42 -12.89 2.25
C TRP A 78 19.03 -14.02 3.19
N SER A 79 18.77 -13.70 4.46
CA SER A 79 18.28 -14.70 5.40
C SER A 79 16.87 -15.16 4.99
N VAL A 80 16.42 -16.27 5.58
CA VAL A 80 15.03 -16.71 5.46
C VAL A 80 14.06 -15.60 5.90
N GLU A 81 14.44 -14.77 6.88
CA GLU A 81 13.61 -13.66 7.35
C GLU A 81 13.52 -12.53 6.33
N SER A 82 14.62 -12.18 5.65
CA SER A 82 14.60 -11.19 4.55
C SER A 82 13.82 -11.69 3.34
N VAL A 83 13.93 -12.98 3.00
CA VAL A 83 13.13 -13.58 1.93
C VAL A 83 11.64 -13.50 2.29
N ARG A 84 11.27 -13.84 3.54
CA ARG A 84 9.88 -13.71 4.02
C ARG A 84 9.42 -12.26 4.01
N ALA A 85 10.25 -11.33 4.47
CA ALA A 85 9.94 -9.89 4.45
C ALA A 85 9.68 -9.41 3.01
N PHE A 86 10.49 -9.85 2.05
CA PHE A 86 10.29 -9.51 0.65
C PHE A 86 9.00 -10.13 0.09
N GLN A 87 8.67 -11.36 0.47
CA GLN A 87 7.41 -11.99 0.08
C GLN A 87 6.18 -11.27 0.66
N VAL A 88 6.28 -10.77 1.88
CA VAL A 88 5.24 -9.90 2.47
C VAL A 88 5.06 -8.64 1.62
N MET A 89 6.14 -7.96 1.24
CA MET A 89 6.07 -6.78 0.38
C MET A 89 5.43 -7.10 -0.99
N LYS A 90 5.74 -8.26 -1.57
CA LYS A 90 5.14 -8.72 -2.83
C LYS A 90 3.64 -8.95 -2.70
N ALA A 91 3.19 -9.53 -1.59
CA ALA A 91 1.76 -9.73 -1.32
C ALA A 91 0.98 -8.39 -1.26
N PHE A 92 1.59 -7.33 -0.73
CA PHE A 92 0.97 -5.99 -0.76
C PHE A 92 0.85 -5.38 -2.16
N ALA A 93 1.61 -5.88 -3.15
CA ALA A 93 1.47 -5.43 -4.53
C ALA A 93 0.38 -6.16 -5.31
N LEU A 94 -0.13 -7.30 -4.80
CA LEU A 94 -1.11 -8.13 -5.49
C LEU A 94 -2.43 -7.41 -5.81
N PRO A 95 -3.00 -6.57 -4.91
CA PRO A 95 -4.22 -5.81 -5.25
C PRO A 95 -4.07 -4.88 -6.46
N TYR A 96 -2.83 -4.59 -6.87
CA TYR A 96 -2.51 -3.70 -7.98
C TYR A 96 -1.96 -4.46 -9.19
N GLU A 97 -2.20 -5.77 -9.31
CA GLU A 97 -1.67 -6.59 -10.42
C GLU A 97 -2.11 -6.11 -11.81
N LEU A 98 -3.25 -5.44 -11.90
CA LEU A 98 -3.76 -4.85 -13.14
C LEU A 98 -3.18 -3.46 -13.45
N HIS A 99 -2.38 -2.87 -12.55
CA HIS A 99 -1.79 -1.56 -12.77
C HIS A 99 -0.63 -1.62 -13.78
N PRO A 100 -0.51 -0.69 -14.75
CA PRO A 100 0.56 -0.74 -15.76
C PRO A 100 1.99 -0.71 -15.21
N GLY A 101 2.18 -0.14 -14.02
CA GLY A 101 3.47 -0.12 -13.32
C GLY A 101 3.81 -1.39 -12.54
N TRP A 102 2.87 -2.34 -12.46
CA TRP A 102 3.09 -3.63 -11.79
C TRP A 102 4.05 -4.50 -12.59
N GLN A 103 4.80 -5.36 -11.90
CA GLN A 103 5.78 -6.25 -12.53
C GLN A 103 5.52 -7.71 -12.15
N GLU A 104 5.58 -8.61 -13.12
CA GLU A 104 5.39 -10.06 -12.91
C GLU A 104 6.34 -10.63 -11.84
N SER A 105 7.54 -10.07 -11.71
CA SER A 105 8.49 -10.43 -10.65
C SER A 105 8.00 -10.18 -9.22
N TRP A 106 6.92 -9.41 -9.05
CA TRP A 106 6.28 -9.13 -7.77
C TRP A 106 5.14 -10.09 -7.46
N ARG A 107 4.75 -10.98 -8.38
CA ARG A 107 3.84 -12.09 -8.07
C ARG A 107 4.49 -12.98 -7.00
N PRO A 108 3.87 -13.17 -5.82
CA PRO A 108 4.45 -13.90 -4.67
C PRO A 108 5.09 -15.23 -5.04
#